data_AF-A0A7X7U536-F1
#
_entry.id   AF-A0A7X7U536-F1
#
_cell.length_a   1.000
_cell.length_b   1.000
_cell.length_c   1.000
_cell.angle_alpha   90.00
_cell.angle_beta   90.00
_cell.angle_gamma   90.00
#
_symmetry.space_group_name_H-M   'P 1'
#
loop_
_entity.id
_entity.type
_entity.pdbx_description
1 polymer ?
#
loop_
_entity_poly.entity_id
_entity_poly.type
_entity_poly.pdbx_seq_one_letter_code
_entity_poly.pdbx_strand_id
1 'polypeptide(L)'
;MAFDSVNRREFLGLTTAGIAGGMLGLTASVSAIPQSEAWDPHKPLVCTGRALVVQPVLMYHVVQKRPATSWKSWGGVQSDEAAATEAGRIDADLQALCSKAQFPLTILPTVKVKSVDEAAKVHEGQYDAVIVCAASGSGDLLKACFAP
;
A
#
# COMPACT_ATOMS: atom_id res chain seq x y z
N MET A 1 36.78 -4.70 -6.96
CA MET A 1 36.09 -5.89 -6.43
C MET A 1 34.96 -6.19 -7.41
N ALA A 2 35.19 -7.10 -8.36
CA ALA A 2 34.23 -7.43 -9.40
C ALA A 2 33.45 -8.67 -8.95
N PHE A 3 32.12 -8.61 -8.94
CA PHE A 3 31.28 -9.77 -8.68
C PHE A 3 31.14 -10.56 -9.98
N ASP A 4 31.76 -11.73 -10.02
CA ASP A 4 31.65 -12.66 -11.14
C ASP A 4 30.24 -13.27 -11.14
N SER A 5 29.46 -13.01 -12.17
CA SER A 5 28.09 -13.52 -12.30
C SER A 5 28.14 -14.96 -12.82
N VAL A 6 27.87 -15.94 -11.97
CA VAL A 6 27.85 -17.36 -12.38
C VAL A 6 26.74 -17.59 -13.40
N ASN A 7 27.10 -18.13 -14.56
CA ASN A 7 26.14 -18.43 -15.62
C ASN A 7 25.27 -19.64 -15.23
N ARG A 8 23.96 -19.57 -15.52
CA ARG A 8 22.99 -20.64 -15.21
C ARG A 8 23.43 -22.01 -15.74
N ARG A 9 24.20 -22.08 -16.84
CA ARG A 9 24.71 -23.34 -17.40
C ARG A 9 25.91 -23.89 -16.65
N GLU A 10 26.78 -23.04 -16.11
CA GLU A 10 27.91 -23.47 -15.28
C GLU A 10 27.41 -24.05 -13.95
N PHE A 11 26.39 -23.43 -13.36
CA PHE A 11 25.75 -23.96 -12.15
C PHE A 11 25.14 -25.36 -12.37
N LEU A 12 24.51 -25.59 -13.53
CA LEU A 12 23.95 -26.90 -13.89
C LEU A 12 25.05 -27.94 -14.21
N GLY A 13 26.18 -27.51 -14.78
CA GLY A 13 27.35 -28.37 -14.98
C GLY A 13 27.99 -28.80 -13.66
N LEU A 14 28.09 -27.88 -12.69
CA LEU A 14 28.62 -28.15 -11.36
C LEU A 14 27.74 -29.13 -10.55
N THR A 15 26.41 -29.07 -10.72
CA THR A 15 25.48 -29.99 -10.04
C THR A 15 25.44 -31.38 -10.67
N THR A 16 25.72 -31.50 -11.97
CA THR A 16 25.76 -32.81 -12.67
C THR A 16 27.08 -33.55 -12.49
N ALA A 17 28.19 -32.84 -12.25
CA ALA A 17 29.47 -33.47 -11.91
C ALA A 17 29.50 -34.12 -10.50
N GLY A 18 28.59 -33.72 -9.60
CA GLY A 18 28.54 -34.24 -8.23
C GLY A 18 27.93 -35.64 -8.07
N ILE A 19 27.19 -36.14 -9.06
CA ILE A 19 26.43 -37.40 -8.95
C ILE A 19 27.15 -38.63 -9.52
N ALA A 20 28.27 -38.46 -10.22
CA ALA A 20 28.96 -39.57 -10.90
C ALA A 20 30.35 -39.93 -10.31
N GLY A 21 30.80 -39.29 -9.22
CA GLY A 21 32.19 -39.41 -8.73
C GLY A 21 32.36 -39.67 -7.23
N GLY A 22 31.35 -40.19 -6.53
CA GLY A 22 31.35 -40.30 -5.06
C GLY A 22 31.40 -41.72 -4.49
N MET A 23 32.09 -42.66 -5.15
CA MET A 23 32.35 -43.97 -4.57
C MET A 23 33.65 -43.89 -3.76
N LEU A 24 33.56 -43.45 -2.49
CA LEU A 24 34.41 -43.83 -1.34
C LEU A 24 34.19 -42.86 -0.16
N GLY A 25 33.55 -43.37 0.89
CA GLY A 25 33.91 -43.09 2.28
C GLY A 25 33.71 -41.68 2.82
N LEU A 26 32.47 -41.21 2.96
CA LEU A 26 32.11 -40.30 4.05
C LEU A 26 30.87 -40.88 4.74
N THR A 27 31.01 -41.27 6.01
CA THR A 27 29.85 -41.50 6.88
C THR A 27 29.11 -40.17 6.99
N ALA A 28 28.10 -39.98 6.16
CA ALA A 28 27.22 -38.85 6.26
C ALA A 28 26.50 -38.96 7.61
N SER A 29 26.98 -38.21 8.60
CA SER A 29 26.16 -37.80 9.72
C SER A 29 24.90 -37.23 9.09
N VAL A 30 23.79 -37.97 9.17
CA VAL A 30 22.46 -37.45 8.83
C VAL A 30 22.19 -36.37 9.85
N SER A 31 22.70 -35.17 9.58
CA SER A 31 22.09 -33.96 10.10
C SER A 31 20.69 -34.02 9.53
N ALA A 32 19.72 -34.25 10.41
CA ALA A 32 18.32 -34.18 10.04
C ALA A 32 18.13 -32.84 9.35
N ILE A 33 17.98 -32.87 8.02
CA ILE A 33 17.48 -31.73 7.28
C ILE A 33 16.14 -31.47 7.97
N PRO A 34 15.95 -30.33 8.65
CA PRO A 34 14.64 -30.04 9.23
C PRO A 34 13.67 -30.22 8.08
N GLN A 35 12.74 -31.16 8.21
CA GLN A 35 11.72 -31.40 7.20
C GLN A 35 11.14 -30.01 6.93
N SER A 36 11.45 -29.45 5.75
CA SER A 36 10.93 -28.15 5.39
C SER A 36 9.43 -28.35 5.43
N GLU A 37 8.76 -27.69 6.38
CA GLU A 37 7.32 -27.72 6.50
C GLU A 37 6.78 -27.49 5.08
N ALA A 38 6.04 -28.46 4.54
CA ALA A 38 5.58 -28.38 3.16
C ALA A 38 4.79 -27.07 3.02
N TRP A 39 5.15 -26.25 2.02
CA TRP A 39 4.52 -24.95 1.82
C TRP A 39 3.00 -25.12 1.73
N ASP A 40 2.28 -24.53 2.68
CA ASP A 40 0.82 -24.53 2.73
C ASP A 40 0.28 -23.16 2.28
N PRO A 41 -0.36 -23.07 1.11
CA PRO A 41 -0.92 -21.81 0.62
C PRO A 41 -2.11 -21.29 1.44
N HIS A 42 -2.70 -22.11 2.32
CA HIS A 42 -3.80 -21.72 3.21
C HIS A 42 -3.31 -21.22 4.57
N LYS A 43 -2.02 -21.39 4.88
CA LYS A 43 -1.43 -20.87 6.11
C LYS A 43 -1.44 -19.33 6.06
N PRO A 44 -1.91 -18.63 7.10
CA PRO A 44 -1.88 -17.18 7.15
C PRO A 44 -0.46 -16.65 6.92
N LEU A 45 -0.36 -15.52 6.21
CA LEU A 45 0.91 -14.86 6.00
C LEU A 45 1.51 -14.43 7.34
N VAL A 46 2.80 -14.73 7.55
CA VAL A 46 3.51 -14.28 8.73
C VAL A 46 3.72 -12.77 8.62
N CYS A 47 3.01 -12.01 9.44
CA CYS A 47 3.13 -10.55 9.50
C CYS A 47 4.18 -10.15 10.52
N THR A 48 5.39 -9.83 10.06
CA THR A 48 6.53 -9.43 10.91
C THR A 48 6.74 -7.91 11.03
N GLY A 49 6.01 -7.12 10.23
CA GLY A 49 6.16 -5.67 10.16
C GLY A 49 5.34 -4.87 11.19
N ARG A 50 5.69 -3.58 11.34
CA ARG A 50 4.86 -2.59 12.05
C ARG A 50 3.53 -2.39 11.31
N ALA A 51 2.47 -2.04 12.05
CA ALA A 51 1.19 -1.69 11.45
C ALA A 51 1.31 -0.52 10.47
N LEU A 52 0.71 -0.70 9.29
CA LEU A 52 0.62 0.34 8.27
C LEU A 52 -0.42 1.37 8.70
N VAL A 53 -0.01 2.63 8.87
CA VAL A 53 -0.91 3.73 9.19
C VAL A 53 -1.27 4.48 7.91
N VAL A 54 -2.55 4.54 7.58
CA VAL A 54 -3.04 5.17 6.35
C VAL A 54 -3.87 6.40 6.70
N GLN A 55 -3.59 7.52 6.04
CA GLN A 55 -4.35 8.76 6.13
C GLN A 55 -5.25 8.93 4.89
N PRO A 56 -6.57 8.75 5.01
CA PRO A 56 -7.49 9.07 3.92
C PRO A 56 -7.68 10.59 3.81
N VAL A 57 -7.73 11.09 2.58
CA VAL A 57 -7.94 12.50 2.26
C VAL A 57 -9.06 12.63 1.24
N LEU A 58 -10.16 13.27 1.63
CA LEU A 58 -11.23 13.68 0.73
C LEU A 58 -10.93 15.08 0.18
N MET A 59 -10.53 15.12 -1.08
CA MET A 59 -10.30 16.36 -1.82
C MET A 59 -11.60 16.81 -2.51
N TYR A 60 -12.08 18.01 -2.19
CA TYR A 60 -13.30 18.56 -2.77
C TYR A 60 -13.25 20.08 -2.88
N HIS A 61 -14.17 20.65 -3.66
CA HIS A 61 -14.35 22.08 -3.81
C HIS A 61 -15.84 22.41 -3.90
N VAL A 62 -16.28 23.43 -3.15
CA VAL A 62 -17.66 23.91 -3.17
C VAL A 62 -17.77 25.07 -4.15
N VAL A 63 -18.39 24.83 -5.31
CA VAL A 63 -18.50 25.86 -6.34
C VAL A 63 -19.63 26.83 -6.01
N GLN A 64 -19.33 28.13 -6.06
CA GLN A 64 -20.31 29.20 -5.92
C GLN A 64 -20.91 29.54 -7.28
N LYS A 65 -22.24 29.69 -7.33
CA LYS A 65 -22.95 30.05 -8.57
C LYS A 65 -22.50 31.43 -9.06
N ARG A 66 -22.09 31.52 -10.33
CA ARG A 66 -21.70 32.78 -10.98
C ARG A 66 -22.52 33.01 -12.26
N PRO A 67 -22.98 34.24 -12.54
CA PRO A 67 -23.69 34.56 -13.77
C PRO A 67 -22.87 34.20 -15.01
N ALA A 68 -23.53 33.68 -16.04
CA ALA A 68 -22.94 33.33 -17.34
C ALA A 68 -21.72 32.39 -17.30
N THR A 69 -21.53 31.63 -16.20
CA THR A 69 -20.42 30.67 -16.06
C THR A 69 -20.96 29.28 -15.75
N SER A 70 -20.39 28.24 -16.35
CA SER A 70 -20.66 26.85 -15.94
C SER A 70 -20.15 26.65 -14.50
N TRP A 71 -21.04 26.27 -13.59
CA TRP A 71 -20.74 26.29 -12.15
C TRP A 71 -21.03 24.96 -11.43
N LYS A 72 -21.78 24.04 -12.03
CA LYS A 72 -22.01 22.72 -11.43
C LYS A 72 -20.91 21.75 -11.82
N SER A 73 -20.25 21.17 -10.83
CA SER A 73 -19.46 19.96 -11.06
C SER A 73 -20.39 18.77 -11.32
N TRP A 74 -19.94 17.78 -12.08
CA TRP A 74 -20.68 16.53 -12.29
C TRP A 74 -20.59 15.56 -11.09
N GLY A 75 -19.78 15.88 -10.07
CA GLY A 75 -19.60 15.07 -8.88
C GLY A 75 -20.71 15.24 -7.84
N GLY A 76 -20.88 14.23 -6.97
CA GLY A 76 -21.89 14.22 -5.90
C GLY A 76 -21.56 15.10 -4.69
N VAL A 77 -20.29 15.49 -4.51
CA VAL A 77 -19.84 16.34 -3.40
C VAL A 77 -19.86 17.81 -3.83
N GLN A 78 -21.00 18.47 -3.61
CA GLN A 78 -21.22 19.88 -4.03
C GLN A 78 -21.40 20.85 -2.86
N SER A 79 -21.38 20.37 -1.61
CA SER A 79 -21.50 21.17 -0.40
C SER A 79 -20.60 20.60 0.70
N ASP A 80 -20.31 21.39 1.73
CA ASP A 80 -19.56 20.94 2.90
C ASP A 80 -20.31 19.83 3.67
N GLU A 81 -21.65 19.86 3.66
CA GLU A 81 -22.49 18.81 4.24
C GLU A 81 -22.37 17.50 3.43
N ALA A 82 -22.45 17.58 2.10
CA ALA A 82 -22.24 16.42 1.24
C ALA A 82 -20.84 15.82 1.42
N ALA A 83 -19.81 16.67 1.62
CA ALA A 83 -18.46 16.24 1.91
C ALA A 83 -18.34 15.55 3.28
N ALA A 84 -19.08 16.02 4.29
CA ALA A 84 -19.12 15.36 5.59
C ALA A 84 -19.79 13.97 5.50
N THR A 85 -20.91 13.86 4.77
CA THR A 85 -21.58 12.59 4.52
C THR A 85 -20.67 11.61 3.77
N GLU A 86 -19.99 12.10 2.71
CA GLU A 86 -19.09 11.24 1.93
C GLU A 86 -17.85 10.82 2.75
N ALA A 87 -17.28 11.70 3.56
CA ALA A 87 -16.20 11.33 4.48
C ALA A 87 -16.63 10.22 5.45
N GLY A 88 -17.84 10.30 6.01
CA GLY A 88 -18.38 9.24 6.88
C GLY A 88 -18.59 7.91 6.14
N ARG A 89 -18.99 7.96 4.86
CA ARG A 89 -19.10 6.77 4.01
C ARG A 89 -17.73 6.13 3.75
N ILE A 90 -16.73 6.95 3.44
CA ILE A 90 -15.34 6.51 3.24
C ILE A 90 -14.79 5.87 4.52
N ASP A 91 -15.00 6.50 5.68
CA ASP A 91 -14.57 5.95 6.97
C ASP A 91 -15.20 4.57 7.22
N ALA A 92 -16.51 4.42 6.96
CA ALA A 92 -17.20 3.13 7.11
C ALA A 92 -16.66 2.06 6.16
N ASP A 93 -16.45 2.41 4.88
CA ASP A 93 -15.93 1.50 3.86
C ASP A 93 -14.49 1.04 4.20
N LEU A 94 -13.63 1.97 4.63
CA LEU A 94 -12.25 1.66 5.00
C LEU A 94 -12.15 0.89 6.31
N GLN A 95 -13.04 1.14 7.27
CA GLN A 95 -13.12 0.35 8.49
C GLN A 95 -13.57 -1.09 8.19
N ALA A 96 -14.54 -1.26 7.28
CA ALA A 96 -14.96 -2.57 6.81
C ALA A 96 -13.82 -3.31 6.10
N LEU A 97 -13.02 -2.61 5.28
CA LEU A 97 -11.80 -3.16 4.69
C LEU A 97 -10.80 -3.59 5.76
N CYS A 98 -10.53 -2.73 6.75
CA CYS A 98 -9.59 -2.97 7.83
C CYS A 98 -9.94 -4.25 8.62
N SER A 99 -11.23 -4.49 8.87
CA SER A 99 -11.69 -5.70 9.58
C SER A 99 -11.42 -7.03 8.85
N LYS A 100 -11.16 -6.98 7.54
CA LYS A 100 -10.88 -8.15 6.69
C LYS A 100 -9.39 -8.29 6.36
N ALA A 101 -8.57 -7.29 6.72
CA ALA A 101 -7.15 -7.31 6.42
C ALA A 101 -6.45 -8.42 7.20
N GLN A 102 -5.60 -9.19 6.51
CA GLN A 102 -4.79 -10.26 7.11
C GLN A 102 -3.44 -9.76 7.62
N PHE A 103 -3.27 -8.45 7.74
CA PHE A 103 -2.06 -7.80 8.23
C PHE A 103 -2.42 -6.58 9.10
N PRO A 104 -1.52 -6.12 9.99
CA PRO A 104 -1.80 -5.00 10.86
C PRO A 104 -1.95 -3.70 10.05
N LEU A 105 -3.14 -3.12 10.09
CA LEU A 105 -3.53 -1.91 9.36
C LEU A 105 -4.25 -0.96 10.32
N THR A 106 -3.96 0.33 10.24
CA THR A 106 -4.65 1.38 11.00
C THR A 106 -5.06 2.47 10.02
N ILE A 107 -6.37 2.71 9.93
CA ILE A 107 -6.92 3.79 9.11
C ILE A 107 -7.21 4.98 10.02
N LEU A 108 -6.61 6.13 9.72
CA LEU A 108 -6.91 7.40 10.41
C LEU A 108 -8.25 7.98 9.90
N PRO A 109 -8.90 8.87 10.67
CA PRO A 109 -10.11 9.54 10.21
C PRO A 109 -9.90 10.29 8.89
N THR A 110 -10.88 10.23 7.99
CA THR A 110 -10.81 10.93 6.70
C THR A 110 -10.70 12.44 6.90
N VAL A 111 -9.62 13.04 6.38
CA VAL A 111 -9.43 14.49 6.40
C VAL A 111 -10.02 15.10 5.14
N LYS A 112 -10.78 16.18 5.31
CA LYS A 112 -11.42 16.92 4.23
C LYS A 112 -10.56 18.13 3.87
N VAL A 113 -10.21 18.28 2.59
CA VAL A 113 -9.35 19.37 2.12
C VAL A 113 -9.98 20.09 0.92
N LYS A 114 -9.92 21.41 0.95
CA LYS A 114 -10.41 22.34 -0.07
C LYS A 114 -9.32 23.26 -0.63
N SER A 115 -8.16 23.32 0.01
CA SER A 115 -7.05 24.19 -0.37
C SER A 115 -5.70 23.50 -0.23
N VAL A 116 -4.71 24.03 -0.96
CA VAL A 116 -3.33 23.52 -0.93
C VAL A 116 -2.76 23.61 0.48
N ASP A 117 -3.06 24.67 1.22
CA ASP A 117 -2.61 24.85 2.60
C ASP A 117 -3.23 23.83 3.56
N GLU A 118 -4.51 23.50 3.37
CA GLU A 118 -5.17 22.43 4.14
C GLU A 118 -4.56 21.06 3.83
N ALA A 119 -4.24 20.79 2.57
CA ALA A 119 -3.58 19.56 2.16
C ALA A 119 -2.15 19.45 2.74
N ALA A 120 -1.39 20.55 2.73
CA ALA A 120 -0.06 20.60 3.34
C ALA A 120 -0.08 20.28 4.84
N LYS A 121 -1.10 20.77 5.57
CA LYS A 121 -1.27 20.46 7.01
C LYS A 121 -1.52 18.98 7.29
N VAL A 122 -2.11 18.24 6.34
CA VAL A 122 -2.28 16.78 6.50
C VAL A 122 -0.93 16.09 6.66
N HIS A 123 0.08 16.58 5.95
CA HIS A 123 1.43 16.01 5.95
C HIS A 123 2.24 16.30 7.23
N GLU A 124 1.72 17.14 8.14
CA GLU A 124 2.28 17.32 9.48
C GLU A 124 1.93 16.14 10.41
N GLY A 125 0.92 15.34 10.05
CA GLY A 125 0.52 14.14 10.77
C GLY A 125 1.49 12.96 10.59
N GLN A 126 1.42 11.99 11.51
CA GLN A 126 2.18 10.75 11.39
C GLN A 126 1.32 9.68 10.69
N TYR A 127 1.73 9.29 9.48
CA TYR A 127 1.16 8.18 8.72
C TYR A 127 2.25 7.60 7.79
N ASP A 128 1.99 6.42 7.23
CA ASP A 128 2.89 5.73 6.30
C ASP A 128 2.45 5.88 4.83
N ALA A 129 1.14 5.97 4.59
CA ALA A 129 0.57 6.16 3.26
C ALA A 129 -0.64 7.09 3.26
N VAL A 130 -0.93 7.70 2.11
CA VAL A 130 -2.13 8.51 1.87
C VAL A 130 -3.01 7.83 0.84
N ILE A 131 -4.32 7.84 1.07
CA ILE A 131 -5.33 7.51 0.05
C ILE A 131 -6.10 8.78 -0.28
N VAL A 132 -5.97 9.27 -1.52
CA VAL A 132 -6.68 10.47 -1.97
C VAL A 132 -7.98 10.08 -2.68
N CYS A 133 -9.10 10.47 -2.10
CA CYS A 133 -10.42 10.41 -2.70
C CYS A 133 -10.73 11.76 -3.36
N ALA A 134 -10.46 11.85 -4.66
CA ALA A 134 -10.63 13.08 -5.43
C ALA A 134 -12.08 13.24 -5.94
N ALA A 135 -12.86 14.16 -5.34
CA ALA A 135 -14.21 14.48 -5.79
C ALA A 135 -14.24 15.68 -6.74
N SER A 136 -13.54 16.77 -6.39
CA SER A 136 -13.34 17.94 -7.24
C SER A 136 -12.17 18.78 -6.72
N GLY A 137 -11.67 19.73 -7.51
CA GLY A 137 -10.52 20.57 -7.15
C GLY A 137 -9.62 20.85 -8.35
N SER A 138 -8.52 21.57 -8.11
CA SER A 138 -7.48 21.81 -9.11
C SER A 138 -6.45 20.69 -9.13
N GLY A 139 -5.68 20.58 -10.22
CA GLY A 139 -4.54 19.66 -10.28
C GLY A 139 -3.45 19.99 -9.25
N ASP A 140 -3.30 21.26 -8.88
CA ASP A 140 -2.34 21.68 -7.86
C ASP A 140 -2.77 21.25 -6.46
N LEU A 141 -4.08 21.32 -6.15
CA LEU A 141 -4.63 20.76 -4.92
C LEU A 141 -4.41 19.24 -4.86
N LEU A 142 -4.64 18.53 -5.97
CA LEU A 142 -4.43 17.10 -6.03
C LEU A 142 -2.97 16.73 -5.76
N LYS A 143 -2.01 17.45 -6.37
CA LYS A 143 -0.58 17.25 -6.11
C LYS A 143 -0.24 17.51 -4.65
N ALA A 144 -0.80 18.56 -4.06
CA ALA A 144 -0.58 18.91 -2.67
C ALA A 144 -1.18 17.90 -1.66
N CYS A 145 -2.06 16.98 -2.09
CA CYS A 145 -2.55 15.90 -1.25
C CYS A 145 -1.55 14.73 -1.12
N PHE A 146 -0.51 14.71 -1.93
CA PHE A 146 0.56 13.72 -1.84
C PHE A 146 1.79 14.37 -1.23
N ALA A 147 2.48 13.62 -0.36
CA ALA A 147 3.72 14.10 0.23
C ALA A 147 4.72 14.46 -0.89
N PRO A 148 5.47 15.57 -0.75
CA PRO A 148 6.47 15.99 -1.72
C PRO A 148 7.63 15.01 -1.89
#